data_AF-A0A6A7BKJ0-F1
#
_entry.id   AF-A0A6A7BKJ0-F1
#
_cell.length_a   1.000
_cell.length_b   1.000
_cell.length_c   1.000
_cell.angle_alpha   90.00
_cell.angle_beta   90.00
_cell.angle_gamma   90.00
#
_symmetry.space_group_name_H-M   'P 1'
#
loop_
_entity.id
_entity.type
_entity.pdbx_description
1 polymer ?
#
loop_
_entity_poly.entity_id
_entity_poly.type
_entity_poly.pdbx_seq_one_letter_code
_entity_poly.pdbx_strand_id
1 'polypeptide(L)'
;MSSPSPIPPPNDRRSSQTSTHSLHSGVPEADDRITVGGPPGSPSPLALRASNSPSSKRRQSRIVKVPPEFQSLEYVATPDSNLVCLICHTPFDKPVQLSCEHYFCRECLDHAWAPQPNGRRTCPTCRSQVESEKDIRPVPKIIETMLDELVVKCSNSKAGCNWIAQRANVNDHVMLYCEYTPVECSGQDCRLQITQKDFHKGCLHYTVSCDDCRTSVMKKDLEEHQRSICLNRTTTCTLCSAELLRLDLKSHINNSCPKYVVSCQGAIVGCKFSSERATVLEHETTCAMAIMAPHFREQQAKLERNEARLEPLSRKVGILEDGLSNITNYLYPSNGNDSSFPVTNPLDANDADPQAPTPDFRLPPASFPPVTPGAESTPAQPPFDSHVHHLLTLHDSLRAEVSRIANALTDLDGRTNMMIINESQRAKDEMLHANAAISSMRMHLQWLVSATIHQRSNSTARASGSTTATASGSSETRATGSRPGPSTMFQGPFRRLSDSNRQDTKL
;
A
#
# COMPACT_ATOMS: atom_id res chain seq x y z
N MET A 1 11.14 32.55 -61.77
CA MET A 1 10.65 31.34 -61.07
C MET A 1 10.94 31.53 -59.59
N SER A 2 10.11 31.22 -58.60
CA SER A 2 8.64 31.10 -58.54
C SER A 2 8.27 31.20 -57.05
N SER A 3 7.38 32.10 -56.64
CA SER A 3 7.01 32.27 -55.23
C SER A 3 5.94 31.26 -54.78
N PRO A 4 5.97 30.77 -53.52
CA PRO A 4 4.90 29.94 -52.97
C PRO A 4 3.69 30.78 -52.52
N SER A 5 2.49 30.22 -52.67
CA SER A 5 1.22 30.81 -52.22
C SER A 5 0.54 29.90 -51.16
N PRO A 6 -0.24 30.46 -50.22
CA PRO A 6 -0.77 29.73 -49.07
C PRO A 6 -2.02 28.88 -49.37
N ILE A 7 -2.31 27.91 -48.49
CA ILE A 7 -3.46 27.00 -48.56
C ILE A 7 -4.61 27.52 -47.68
N PRO A 8 -5.82 27.73 -48.21
CA PRO A 8 -7.01 28.09 -47.42
C PRO A 8 -7.84 26.86 -46.96
N PRO A 9 -8.64 27.00 -45.88
CA PRO A 9 -9.58 25.96 -45.41
C PRO A 9 -10.81 25.78 -46.33
N PRO A 10 -11.61 24.69 -46.17
CA PRO A 10 -12.55 24.22 -47.19
C PRO A 10 -13.91 24.94 -47.22
N ASN A 11 -14.61 24.77 -48.36
CA ASN A 11 -15.97 25.29 -48.61
C ASN A 11 -17.06 24.66 -47.71
N ASP A 12 -17.90 25.50 -47.11
CA ASP A 12 -19.30 25.17 -46.91
C ASP A 12 -20.04 25.14 -48.25
N ARG A 13 -21.03 24.24 -48.42
CA ARG A 13 -21.85 24.20 -49.64
C ARG A 13 -23.36 24.00 -49.37
N ARG A 14 -24.07 25.07 -49.76
CA ARG A 14 -25.36 25.07 -50.47
C ARG A 14 -26.64 25.05 -49.62
N SER A 15 -27.13 26.26 -49.36
CA SER A 15 -28.48 26.57 -48.92
C SER A 15 -29.53 26.49 -50.05
N SER A 16 -30.81 26.37 -49.67
CA SER A 16 -32.05 26.66 -50.43
C SER A 16 -33.23 26.46 -49.45
N GLN A 17 -34.30 27.26 -49.37
CA GLN A 17 -34.83 28.29 -50.28
C GLN A 17 -35.38 29.53 -49.51
N THR A 18 -35.44 30.69 -50.19
CA THR A 18 -36.50 31.76 -50.20
C THR A 18 -37.35 32.08 -48.94
N SER A 19 -37.81 33.31 -48.64
CA SER A 19 -37.75 34.68 -49.21
C SER A 19 -38.63 35.60 -48.29
N THR A 20 -38.69 36.94 -48.29
CA THR A 20 -37.92 38.10 -48.83
C THR A 20 -38.45 39.38 -48.14
N HIS A 21 -37.65 40.46 -48.08
CA HIS A 21 -38.04 41.84 -47.66
C HIS A 21 -38.50 42.04 -46.19
N SER A 22 -38.35 43.21 -45.55
CA SER A 22 -37.40 44.34 -45.74
C SER A 22 -37.41 45.24 -44.48
N LEU A 23 -36.28 45.89 -44.20
CA LEU A 23 -36.13 47.22 -43.55
C LEU A 23 -37.22 47.69 -42.55
N HIS A 24 -36.89 47.75 -41.25
CA HIS A 24 -36.57 49.03 -40.59
C HIS A 24 -35.92 48.86 -39.20
N SER A 25 -35.19 49.89 -38.77
CA SER A 25 -34.75 50.10 -37.39
C SER A 25 -35.62 51.17 -36.70
N GLY A 26 -35.81 51.07 -35.38
CA GLY A 26 -36.52 52.05 -34.57
C GLY A 26 -36.68 51.65 -33.10
N VAL A 27 -36.43 52.58 -32.18
CA VAL A 27 -36.65 52.50 -30.71
C VAL A 27 -37.45 53.74 -30.30
N PRO A 28 -38.57 53.57 -29.56
CA PRO A 28 -38.69 54.03 -28.16
C PRO A 28 -39.04 52.85 -27.22
N GLU A 29 -38.83 52.84 -25.90
CA GLU A 29 -39.07 53.84 -24.83
C GLU A 29 -40.54 53.99 -24.37
N ALA A 30 -40.72 54.53 -23.16
CA ALA A 30 -41.85 54.36 -22.22
C ALA A 30 -43.14 55.18 -22.57
N ASP A 31 -44.26 55.17 -21.83
CA ASP A 31 -44.49 54.77 -20.42
C ASP A 31 -45.99 54.46 -20.06
N ASP A 32 -46.20 54.02 -18.81
CA ASP A 32 -47.38 54.07 -17.92
C ASP A 32 -48.85 53.83 -18.38
N ARG A 33 -49.34 52.61 -18.06
CA ARG A 33 -50.42 52.25 -17.09
C ARG A 33 -51.88 52.81 -17.15
N ILE A 34 -52.81 51.87 -16.84
CA ILE A 34 -54.16 52.02 -16.18
C ILE A 34 -55.28 52.58 -17.13
N THR A 35 -56.51 52.03 -17.27
CA THR A 35 -57.39 51.23 -16.37
C THR A 35 -58.28 50.19 -17.10
N VAL A 36 -58.64 49.12 -16.38
CA VAL A 36 -59.78 48.14 -16.47
C VAL A 36 -60.94 48.39 -17.46
N GLY A 37 -61.43 47.31 -18.12
CA GLY A 37 -62.89 47.05 -18.24
C GLY A 37 -63.45 46.42 -19.53
N GLY A 38 -63.56 45.08 -19.60
CA GLY A 38 -64.35 44.38 -20.64
C GLY A 38 -64.31 42.85 -20.51
N PRO A 39 -65.42 42.10 -20.69
CA PRO A 39 -65.46 40.67 -20.42
C PRO A 39 -64.93 39.80 -21.58
N PRO A 40 -64.22 38.69 -21.31
CA PRO A 40 -63.81 37.75 -22.34
C PRO A 40 -64.99 36.89 -22.82
N GLY A 41 -65.21 36.85 -24.14
CA GLY A 41 -66.12 35.90 -24.77
C GLY A 41 -65.61 34.45 -24.63
N SER A 42 -66.53 33.49 -24.51
CA SER A 42 -66.19 32.06 -24.36
C SER A 42 -65.42 31.52 -25.58
N PRO A 43 -64.25 30.86 -25.41
CA PRO A 43 -63.47 30.36 -26.54
C PRO A 43 -64.13 29.14 -27.21
N SER A 44 -64.04 29.10 -28.55
CA SER A 44 -64.64 28.09 -29.42
C SER A 44 -64.19 26.64 -29.09
N PRO A 45 -65.02 25.62 -29.36
CA PRO A 45 -64.79 24.24 -28.87
C PRO A 45 -63.54 23.52 -29.39
N LEU A 46 -62.83 24.08 -30.39
CA LEU A 46 -61.52 23.60 -30.82
C LEU A 46 -60.39 23.95 -29.83
N ALA A 47 -60.47 25.10 -29.14
CA ALA A 47 -59.47 25.51 -28.14
C ALA A 47 -59.44 24.55 -26.94
N LEU A 48 -60.61 24.06 -26.51
CA LEU A 48 -60.78 23.09 -25.43
C LEU A 48 -60.33 21.66 -25.79
N ARG A 49 -59.99 21.38 -27.06
CA ARG A 49 -59.49 20.06 -27.50
C ARG A 49 -57.97 20.04 -27.67
N ALA A 50 -57.35 21.19 -27.96
CA ALA A 50 -55.89 21.33 -28.00
C ALA A 50 -55.22 21.25 -26.60
N SER A 51 -55.95 21.56 -25.53
CA SER A 51 -55.45 21.53 -24.15
C SER A 51 -55.26 20.12 -23.58
N ASN A 52 -55.83 19.08 -24.19
CA ASN A 52 -55.95 17.74 -23.58
C ASN A 52 -54.91 16.72 -24.11
N SER A 53 -53.74 17.20 -24.54
CA SER A 53 -52.57 16.34 -24.76
C SER A 53 -51.78 16.15 -23.45
N PRO A 54 -51.60 14.92 -22.92
CA PRO A 54 -51.07 14.67 -21.57
C PRO A 54 -49.55 14.91 -21.41
N SER A 55 -48.91 15.58 -22.38
CA SER A 55 -47.45 15.72 -22.49
C SER A 55 -46.90 17.11 -22.08
N SER A 56 -47.75 18.07 -21.71
CA SER A 56 -47.31 19.31 -21.04
C SER A 56 -47.49 19.23 -19.52
N LYS A 57 -46.93 18.16 -18.92
CA LYS A 57 -46.70 18.16 -17.47
C LYS A 57 -45.63 19.20 -17.18
N ARG A 58 -46.07 20.36 -16.68
CA ARG A 58 -45.29 21.36 -15.93
C ARG A 58 -44.15 20.63 -15.19
N ARG A 59 -42.90 20.77 -15.66
CA ARG A 59 -41.73 20.15 -15.02
C ARG A 59 -41.49 20.83 -13.67
N GLN A 60 -42.29 20.43 -12.67
CA GLN A 60 -41.81 20.42 -11.29
C GLN A 60 -40.54 19.58 -11.32
N SER A 61 -39.40 20.21 -11.07
CA SER A 61 -38.14 19.52 -10.85
C SER A 61 -38.38 18.47 -9.77
N ARG A 62 -38.34 17.19 -10.15
CA ARG A 62 -38.38 16.09 -9.19
C ARG A 62 -37.01 16.06 -8.53
N ILE A 63 -36.85 16.91 -7.53
CA ILE A 63 -35.71 16.87 -6.62
C ILE A 63 -35.83 15.54 -5.86
N VAL A 64 -35.28 14.47 -6.44
CA VAL A 64 -35.15 13.18 -5.78
C VAL A 64 -34.02 13.31 -4.77
N LYS A 65 -34.33 13.96 -3.63
CA LYS A 65 -33.48 13.90 -2.45
C LYS A 65 -33.46 12.44 -2.01
N VAL A 66 -32.32 11.79 -2.22
CA VAL A 66 -32.10 10.43 -1.73
C VAL A 66 -31.94 10.53 -0.20
N PRO A 67 -32.73 9.78 0.59
CA PRO A 67 -32.54 9.75 2.04
C PRO A 67 -31.11 9.31 2.40
N PRO A 68 -30.50 9.88 3.45
CA PRO A 68 -29.13 9.54 3.81
C PRO A 68 -29.05 8.08 4.30
N GLU A 69 -28.17 7.29 3.69
CA GLU A 69 -27.88 5.93 4.17
C GLU A 69 -27.18 6.00 5.53
N PHE A 70 -27.83 5.52 6.60
CA PHE A 70 -27.26 5.56 7.96
C PHE A 70 -25.92 4.82 8.08
N GLN A 71 -25.67 3.85 7.20
CA GLN A 71 -24.41 3.11 7.07
C GLN A 71 -23.23 3.99 6.62
N SER A 72 -23.50 5.16 6.02
CA SER A 72 -22.50 6.11 5.52
C SER A 72 -22.14 7.24 6.50
N LEU A 73 -22.79 7.31 7.66
CA LEU A 73 -22.65 8.44 8.59
C LEU A 73 -21.35 8.41 9.38
N GLU A 74 -20.79 9.61 9.58
CA GLU A 74 -19.60 9.82 10.40
C GLU A 74 -20.04 10.11 11.84
N TYR A 75 -19.83 9.15 12.75
CA TYR A 75 -20.13 9.28 14.18
C TYR A 75 -19.04 10.12 14.87
N VAL A 76 -19.45 11.04 15.75
CA VAL A 76 -18.52 11.98 16.42
C VAL A 76 -17.80 11.31 17.60
N ALA A 77 -18.49 10.39 18.27
CA ALA A 77 -17.91 9.50 19.28
C ALA A 77 -17.92 8.06 18.75
N THR A 78 -17.03 7.21 19.27
CA THR A 78 -17.10 5.76 19.04
C THR A 78 -18.38 5.22 19.69
N PRO A 79 -19.30 4.61 18.94
CA PRO A 79 -20.54 4.05 19.51
C PRO A 79 -20.24 2.83 20.39
N ASP A 80 -21.05 2.62 21.42
CA ASP A 80 -20.92 1.44 22.29
C ASP A 80 -21.03 0.14 21.50
N SER A 81 -20.18 -0.84 21.83
CA SER A 81 -20.16 -2.15 21.17
C SER A 81 -21.50 -2.90 21.27
N ASN A 82 -22.31 -2.59 22.28
CA ASN A 82 -23.66 -3.16 22.47
C ASN A 82 -24.71 -2.60 21.49
N LEU A 83 -24.43 -1.45 20.85
CA LEU A 83 -25.29 -0.80 19.85
C LEU A 83 -24.84 -1.11 18.40
N VAL A 84 -23.81 -1.95 18.23
CA VAL A 84 -23.16 -2.24 16.95
C VAL A 84 -23.54 -3.64 16.45
N CYS A 85 -23.86 -3.74 15.15
CA CYS A 85 -24.20 -5.00 14.50
C CYS A 85 -22.97 -5.86 14.21
N LEU A 86 -23.01 -7.13 14.62
CA LEU A 86 -21.93 -8.11 14.43
C LEU A 86 -21.71 -8.57 12.97
N ILE A 87 -22.48 -8.04 12.00
CA ILE A 87 -22.37 -8.37 10.57
C ILE A 87 -21.71 -7.22 9.79
N CYS A 88 -22.14 -5.97 10.02
CA CYS A 88 -21.67 -4.78 9.30
C CYS A 88 -20.77 -3.85 10.14
N HIS A 89 -20.56 -4.16 11.42
CA HIS A 89 -19.69 -3.45 12.37
C HIS A 89 -19.99 -1.95 12.54
N THR A 90 -21.21 -1.53 12.24
CA THR A 90 -21.75 -0.17 12.45
C THR A 90 -22.91 -0.19 13.45
N PRO A 91 -23.28 0.97 14.03
CA PRO A 91 -24.51 1.11 14.82
C PRO A 91 -25.72 0.63 14.04
N PHE A 92 -26.64 -0.09 14.70
CA PHE A 92 -27.72 -0.78 13.99
C PHE A 92 -28.55 0.18 13.11
N ASP A 93 -28.87 -0.24 11.89
CA ASP A 93 -29.94 0.35 11.08
C ASP A 93 -31.11 -0.61 10.96
N LYS A 94 -32.32 -0.11 11.18
CA LYS A 94 -33.58 -0.90 11.27
C LYS A 94 -33.37 -2.19 12.09
N PRO A 95 -33.00 -2.08 13.37
CA PRO A 95 -32.63 -3.22 14.19
C PRO A 95 -33.80 -4.22 14.35
N VAL A 96 -33.46 -5.51 14.40
CA VAL A 96 -34.38 -6.61 14.73
C VAL A 96 -33.77 -7.53 15.78
N GLN A 97 -34.63 -8.05 16.66
CA GLN A 97 -34.28 -9.03 17.70
C GLN A 97 -34.73 -10.42 17.25
N LEU A 98 -33.84 -11.41 17.33
CA LEU A 98 -34.22 -12.82 17.14
C LEU A 98 -34.79 -13.43 18.43
N SER A 99 -35.52 -14.54 18.29
CA SER A 99 -35.99 -15.38 19.40
C SER A 99 -34.91 -15.87 20.37
N CYS A 100 -33.64 -15.84 19.94
CA CYS A 100 -32.44 -16.12 20.76
C CYS A 100 -31.79 -14.86 21.35
N GLU A 101 -32.53 -13.75 21.45
CA GLU A 101 -32.15 -12.45 22.05
C GLU A 101 -30.95 -11.71 21.41
N HIS A 102 -30.49 -12.18 20.24
CA HIS A 102 -29.46 -11.49 19.46
C HIS A 102 -30.05 -10.41 18.55
N TYR A 103 -29.31 -9.32 18.38
CA TYR A 103 -29.71 -8.14 17.60
C TYR A 103 -28.90 -7.99 16.31
N PHE A 104 -29.56 -7.64 15.21
CA PHE A 104 -28.95 -7.40 13.90
C PHE A 104 -29.68 -6.29 13.14
N CYS A 105 -29.02 -5.64 12.18
CA CYS A 105 -29.72 -4.81 11.19
C CYS A 105 -30.60 -5.71 10.31
N ARG A 106 -31.85 -5.31 10.01
CA ARG A 106 -32.78 -6.11 9.18
C ARG A 106 -32.12 -6.55 7.86
N GLU A 107 -31.54 -5.60 7.13
CA GLU A 107 -30.92 -5.84 5.82
C GLU A 107 -29.70 -6.77 5.92
N CYS A 108 -28.88 -6.65 6.97
CA CYS A 108 -27.73 -7.54 7.18
C CYS A 108 -28.16 -8.97 7.51
N LEU A 109 -29.26 -9.13 8.24
CA LEU A 109 -29.83 -10.45 8.57
C LEU A 109 -30.43 -11.13 7.33
N ASP A 110 -31.19 -10.38 6.53
CA ASP A 110 -31.74 -10.89 5.26
C ASP A 110 -30.60 -11.26 4.27
N HIS A 111 -29.52 -10.46 4.19
CA HIS A 111 -28.31 -10.80 3.41
C HIS A 111 -27.54 -12.02 3.96
N ALA A 112 -27.55 -12.28 5.27
CA ALA A 112 -26.91 -13.46 5.85
C ALA A 112 -27.66 -14.77 5.54
N TRP A 113 -28.96 -14.67 5.26
CA TRP A 113 -29.81 -15.81 4.90
C TRP A 113 -29.95 -16.04 3.40
N ALA A 114 -29.87 -14.99 2.56
CA ALA A 114 -30.06 -15.10 1.11
C ALA A 114 -29.15 -16.15 0.40
N PRO A 115 -27.87 -16.36 0.79
CA PRO A 115 -27.00 -17.37 0.15
C PRO A 115 -27.25 -18.82 0.59
N GLN A 116 -28.16 -19.10 1.53
CA GLN A 116 -28.28 -20.43 2.15
C GLN A 116 -29.00 -21.42 1.22
N PRO A 117 -28.31 -22.43 0.63
CA PRO A 117 -28.87 -23.28 -0.42
C PRO A 117 -30.01 -24.20 0.04
N ASN A 118 -30.17 -24.35 1.36
CA ASN A 118 -31.17 -25.20 1.99
C ASN A 118 -32.34 -24.41 2.60
N GLY A 119 -32.43 -23.09 2.38
CA GLY A 119 -33.46 -22.21 2.97
C GLY A 119 -33.44 -22.07 4.50
N ARG A 120 -32.45 -22.67 5.17
CA ARG A 120 -32.33 -22.68 6.64
C ARG A 120 -31.88 -21.31 7.16
N ARG A 121 -32.79 -20.61 7.83
CA ARG A 121 -32.49 -19.39 8.59
C ARG A 121 -31.95 -19.76 9.97
N THR A 122 -30.80 -19.20 10.34
CA THR A 122 -30.16 -19.40 11.66
C THR A 122 -29.58 -18.08 12.16
N CYS A 123 -29.42 -17.93 13.48
CA CYS A 123 -28.72 -16.79 14.07
C CYS A 123 -27.22 -16.85 13.73
N PRO A 124 -26.61 -15.80 13.15
CA PRO A 124 -25.17 -15.77 12.86
C PRO A 124 -24.26 -16.02 14.07
N THR A 125 -24.65 -15.56 15.26
CA THR A 125 -23.81 -15.66 16.48
C THR A 125 -23.96 -17.02 17.17
N CYS A 126 -25.19 -17.43 17.52
CA CYS A 126 -25.43 -18.63 18.33
C CYS A 126 -25.94 -19.84 17.54
N ARG A 127 -26.14 -19.72 16.21
CA ARG A 127 -26.62 -20.76 15.29
C ARG A 127 -28.01 -21.35 15.59
N SER A 128 -28.74 -20.80 16.55
CA SER A 128 -30.15 -21.16 16.82
C SER A 128 -30.99 -21.07 15.55
N GLN A 129 -31.88 -22.05 15.35
CA GLN A 129 -32.79 -22.11 14.20
C GLN A 129 -33.85 -21.01 14.30
N VAL A 130 -34.19 -20.41 13.16
CA VAL A 130 -35.23 -19.39 13.00
C VAL A 130 -36.25 -19.97 12.03
N GLU A 131 -37.43 -20.34 12.52
CA GLU A 131 -38.39 -21.18 11.77
C GLU A 131 -39.45 -20.35 11.04
N SER A 132 -39.69 -19.12 11.48
CA SER A 132 -40.67 -18.22 10.88
C SER A 132 -40.33 -16.76 11.09
N GLU A 133 -40.91 -15.88 10.27
CA GLU A 133 -40.76 -14.43 10.44
C GLU A 133 -41.34 -13.89 11.77
N LYS A 134 -42.14 -14.71 12.48
CA LYS A 134 -42.60 -14.46 13.86
C LYS A 134 -41.49 -14.54 14.92
N ASP A 135 -40.37 -15.18 14.59
CA ASP A 135 -39.18 -15.25 15.45
C ASP A 135 -38.31 -13.98 15.35
N ILE A 136 -38.65 -13.09 14.40
CA ILE A 136 -38.04 -11.78 14.20
C ILE A 136 -38.96 -10.75 14.85
N ARG A 137 -38.47 -10.07 15.89
CA ARG A 137 -39.24 -9.09 16.66
C ARG A 137 -38.66 -7.68 16.47
N PRO A 138 -39.50 -6.62 16.53
CA PRO A 138 -38.99 -5.27 16.70
C PRO A 138 -38.24 -5.18 18.02
N VAL A 139 -37.19 -4.36 18.04
CA VAL A 139 -36.32 -4.22 19.21
C VAL A 139 -37.00 -3.35 20.28
N PRO A 140 -36.74 -3.58 21.59
CA PRO A 140 -37.24 -2.70 22.64
C PRO A 140 -36.84 -1.23 22.41
N LYS A 141 -37.82 -0.32 22.53
CA LYS A 141 -37.69 1.12 22.25
C LYS A 141 -36.49 1.82 22.90
N ILE A 142 -36.01 1.33 24.03
CA ILE A 142 -34.81 1.88 24.69
C ILE A 142 -33.57 1.81 23.79
N ILE A 143 -33.41 0.74 22.99
CA ILE A 143 -32.29 0.62 22.05
C ILE A 143 -32.51 1.54 20.84
N GLU A 144 -33.76 1.73 20.38
CA GLU A 144 -34.07 2.74 19.36
C GLU A 144 -33.68 4.14 19.84
N THR A 145 -34.07 4.51 21.07
CA THR A 145 -33.71 5.79 21.71
C THR A 145 -32.19 5.95 21.86
N MET A 146 -31.48 4.92 22.32
CA MET A 146 -30.02 4.95 22.45
C MET A 146 -29.30 5.06 21.09
N LEU A 147 -29.88 4.54 20.01
CA LEU A 147 -29.36 4.72 18.64
C LEU A 147 -29.64 6.13 18.10
N ASP A 148 -30.80 6.71 18.43
CA ASP A 148 -31.19 8.07 18.04
C ASP A 148 -30.39 9.16 18.76
N GLU A 149 -30.00 8.92 20.02
CA GLU A 149 -29.15 9.81 20.81
C GLU A 149 -27.70 9.92 20.29
N LEU A 150 -27.24 8.98 19.45
CA LEU A 150 -25.88 8.99 18.89
C LEU A 150 -25.61 10.26 18.07
N VAL A 151 -24.52 10.95 18.40
CA VAL A 151 -24.12 12.20 17.72
C VAL A 151 -23.32 11.90 16.45
N VAL A 152 -23.80 12.43 15.33
CA VAL A 152 -23.32 12.18 13.96
C VAL A 152 -23.20 13.47 13.15
N LYS A 153 -22.32 13.46 12.15
CA LYS A 153 -22.20 14.50 11.14
C LYS A 153 -23.11 14.19 9.95
N CYS A 154 -23.53 15.22 9.23
CA CYS A 154 -24.27 15.06 7.97
C CYS A 154 -23.46 14.23 6.94
N SER A 155 -24.10 13.35 6.15
CA SER A 155 -23.46 12.64 5.02
C SER A 155 -22.78 13.60 4.02
N ASN A 156 -23.32 14.81 3.87
CA ASN A 156 -22.78 15.88 3.02
C ASN A 156 -21.62 16.66 3.69
N SER A 157 -21.06 16.17 4.80
CA SER A 157 -19.83 16.68 5.45
C SER A 157 -18.71 16.90 4.42
N LYS A 158 -18.48 15.92 3.54
CA LYS A 158 -17.49 15.98 2.44
C LYS A 158 -17.75 17.09 1.42
N ALA A 159 -18.98 17.59 1.30
CA ALA A 159 -19.35 18.71 0.43
C ALA A 159 -19.28 20.08 1.15
N GLY A 160 -18.94 20.12 2.45
CA GLY A 160 -18.86 21.33 3.27
C GLY A 160 -19.99 21.51 4.28
N CYS A 161 -20.84 20.49 4.51
CA CYS A 161 -21.90 20.60 5.52
C CYS A 161 -21.38 20.37 6.95
N ASN A 162 -21.15 21.45 7.69
CA ASN A 162 -20.68 21.44 9.09
C ASN A 162 -21.76 21.06 10.13
N TRP A 163 -22.88 20.45 9.71
CA TRP A 163 -23.98 20.11 10.63
C TRP A 163 -23.68 18.83 11.42
N ILE A 164 -23.89 18.90 12.74
CA ILE A 164 -23.66 17.84 13.72
C ILE A 164 -24.82 17.84 14.72
N ALA A 165 -25.49 16.70 14.90
CA ALA A 165 -26.51 16.52 15.93
C ALA A 165 -26.80 15.01 16.18
N GLN A 166 -27.85 14.73 16.96
CA GLN A 166 -28.43 13.40 17.17
C GLN A 166 -28.87 12.73 15.85
N ARG A 167 -28.72 11.41 15.76
CA ARG A 167 -29.01 10.58 14.58
C ARG A 167 -30.44 10.74 14.06
N ALA A 168 -31.43 10.84 14.94
CA ALA A 168 -32.84 11.04 14.56
C ALA A 168 -33.02 12.25 13.61
N ASN A 169 -32.30 13.34 13.86
CA ASN A 169 -32.45 14.60 13.14
C ASN A 169 -31.72 14.63 11.78
N VAL A 170 -30.92 13.60 11.45
CA VAL A 170 -30.10 13.55 10.23
C VAL A 170 -30.96 13.56 8.97
N ASN A 171 -32.01 12.73 8.97
CA ASN A 171 -32.93 12.62 7.84
C ASN A 171 -33.54 13.99 7.53
N ASP A 172 -34.11 14.64 8.55
CA ASP A 172 -34.81 15.91 8.40
C ASP A 172 -33.84 17.04 8.04
N HIS A 173 -32.61 17.02 8.57
CA HIS A 173 -31.54 17.90 8.09
C HIS A 173 -31.27 17.70 6.58
N VAL A 174 -30.94 16.48 6.13
CA VAL A 174 -30.59 16.21 4.72
C VAL A 174 -31.76 16.50 3.76
N MET A 175 -32.98 16.17 4.18
CA MET A 175 -34.20 16.28 3.37
C MET A 175 -34.81 17.70 3.35
N LEU A 176 -34.70 18.48 4.43
CA LEU A 176 -35.32 19.81 4.51
C LEU A 176 -34.30 20.96 4.47
N TYR A 177 -33.24 20.87 5.28
CA TYR A 177 -32.40 22.03 5.64
C TYR A 177 -30.98 22.05 5.04
N CYS A 178 -30.50 20.92 4.50
CA CYS A 178 -29.12 20.80 4.03
C CYS A 178 -28.91 21.46 2.65
N GLU A 179 -28.27 22.62 2.64
CA GLU A 179 -27.88 23.34 1.42
C GLU A 179 -26.93 22.53 0.50
N TYR A 180 -26.24 21.53 1.04
CA TYR A 180 -25.23 20.73 0.36
C TYR A 180 -25.77 19.43 -0.24
N THR A 181 -27.05 19.12 -0.06
CA THR A 181 -27.70 17.96 -0.70
C THR A 181 -27.65 18.10 -2.23
N PRO A 182 -27.25 17.06 -2.99
CA PRO A 182 -27.23 17.11 -4.45
C PRO A 182 -28.65 17.10 -5.04
N VAL A 183 -28.85 17.93 -6.06
CA VAL A 183 -30.13 18.22 -6.73
C VAL A 183 -29.93 18.22 -8.25
N GLU A 184 -30.91 17.75 -9.02
CA GLU A 184 -30.88 17.87 -10.49
C GLU A 184 -30.82 19.34 -10.93
N CYS A 185 -29.92 19.65 -11.87
CA CYS A 185 -29.77 21.00 -12.40
C CYS A 185 -31.08 21.53 -13.05
N SER A 186 -31.42 22.79 -12.81
CA SER A 186 -32.60 23.45 -13.43
C SER A 186 -32.42 23.80 -14.93
N GLY A 187 -31.37 23.30 -15.58
CA GLY A 187 -31.09 23.57 -16.99
C GLY A 187 -31.91 22.65 -17.89
N GLN A 188 -32.52 23.17 -18.96
CA GLN A 188 -33.48 22.43 -19.80
C GLN A 188 -32.91 21.10 -20.33
N ASP A 189 -31.63 21.13 -20.76
CA ASP A 189 -30.87 19.99 -21.28
C ASP A 189 -29.84 19.42 -20.30
N CYS A 190 -29.76 19.93 -19.06
CA CYS A 190 -28.74 19.53 -18.09
C CYS A 190 -29.32 18.63 -16.99
N ARG A 191 -28.94 17.36 -16.97
CA ARG A 191 -29.35 16.38 -15.93
C ARG A 191 -28.26 16.09 -14.89
N LEU A 192 -27.19 16.89 -14.87
CA LEU A 192 -26.10 16.75 -13.91
C LEU A 192 -26.50 17.36 -12.54
N GLN A 193 -25.85 16.91 -11.47
CA GLN A 193 -26.18 17.32 -10.10
C GLN A 193 -25.46 18.62 -9.70
N ILE A 194 -26.17 19.51 -9.00
CA ILE A 194 -25.64 20.71 -8.33
C ILE A 194 -26.02 20.67 -6.84
N THR A 195 -25.38 21.49 -6.00
CA THR A 195 -25.82 21.64 -4.61
C THR A 195 -27.18 22.38 -4.56
N GLN A 196 -27.97 22.16 -3.50
CA GLN A 196 -29.17 22.96 -3.26
C GLN A 196 -28.84 24.46 -3.11
N LYS A 197 -27.68 24.82 -2.53
CA LYS A 197 -27.16 26.19 -2.41
C LYS A 197 -27.00 26.88 -3.77
N ASP A 198 -26.52 26.14 -4.77
CA ASP A 198 -26.21 26.65 -6.10
C ASP A 198 -27.40 26.59 -7.07
N PHE A 199 -28.52 25.96 -6.67
CA PHE A 199 -29.74 25.82 -7.49
C PHE A 199 -30.24 27.16 -8.05
N HIS A 200 -30.18 28.23 -7.25
CA HIS A 200 -30.58 29.58 -7.65
C HIS A 200 -29.62 30.27 -8.64
N LYS A 201 -28.40 29.75 -8.84
CA LYS A 201 -27.39 30.30 -9.77
C LYS A 201 -27.56 29.77 -11.20
N GLY A 202 -28.55 28.91 -11.45
CA GLY A 202 -28.79 28.28 -12.74
C GLY A 202 -27.80 27.15 -13.06
N CYS A 203 -27.54 26.91 -14.34
CA CYS A 203 -26.63 25.85 -14.76
C CYS A 203 -25.16 26.24 -14.56
N LEU A 204 -24.44 25.51 -13.69
CA LEU A 204 -22.98 25.64 -13.52
C LEU A 204 -22.18 24.62 -14.34
N HIS A 205 -22.86 23.79 -15.14
CA HIS A 205 -22.26 22.77 -16.01
C HIS A 205 -21.94 23.31 -17.40
N TYR A 206 -21.24 24.43 -17.46
CA TYR A 206 -20.65 24.95 -18.68
C TYR A 206 -19.15 25.22 -18.50
N THR A 207 -18.41 25.11 -19.59
CA THR A 207 -16.96 25.23 -19.62
C THR A 207 -16.54 26.69 -19.59
N VAL A 208 -15.55 27.01 -18.75
CA VAL A 208 -14.92 28.33 -18.61
C VAL A 208 -13.40 28.14 -18.61
N SER A 209 -12.67 28.98 -19.32
CA SER A 209 -11.21 29.05 -19.23
C SER A 209 -10.81 29.75 -17.93
N CYS A 210 -9.94 29.13 -17.12
CA CYS A 210 -9.34 29.81 -15.98
C CYS A 210 -8.32 30.87 -16.45
N ASP A 211 -8.35 32.08 -15.89
CA ASP A 211 -7.54 33.21 -16.38
C ASP A 211 -6.03 32.98 -16.24
N ASP A 212 -5.60 32.40 -15.11
CA ASP A 212 -4.20 32.20 -14.72
C ASP A 212 -3.46 31.18 -15.63
N CYS A 213 -4.16 30.12 -16.06
CA CYS A 213 -3.58 28.96 -16.76
C CYS A 213 -4.22 28.64 -18.12
N ARG A 214 -5.33 29.30 -18.46
CA ARG A 214 -6.13 29.13 -19.68
C ARG A 214 -6.72 27.72 -19.89
N THR A 215 -6.64 26.83 -18.90
CA THR A 215 -7.26 25.51 -18.99
C THR A 215 -8.78 25.60 -18.86
N SER A 216 -9.48 24.95 -19.78
CA SER A 216 -10.93 24.78 -19.78
C SER A 216 -11.40 23.87 -18.64
N VAL A 217 -12.19 24.40 -17.71
CA VAL A 217 -12.79 23.67 -16.57
C VAL A 217 -14.29 23.95 -16.49
N MET A 218 -15.07 23.11 -15.81
CA MET A 218 -16.49 23.44 -15.57
C MET A 218 -16.60 24.57 -14.54
N LYS A 219 -17.56 25.49 -14.70
CA LYS A 219 -17.75 26.61 -13.76
C LYS A 219 -17.93 26.15 -12.30
N LYS A 220 -18.60 25.02 -12.06
CA LYS A 220 -18.71 24.43 -10.71
C LYS A 220 -17.35 24.11 -10.06
N ASP A 221 -16.35 23.73 -10.87
CA ASP A 221 -15.03 23.31 -10.42
C ASP A 221 -14.00 24.46 -10.51
N LEU A 222 -14.36 25.62 -11.08
CA LEU A 222 -13.45 26.74 -11.29
C LEU A 222 -12.93 27.32 -9.98
N GLU A 223 -13.76 27.40 -8.93
CA GLU A 223 -13.33 27.84 -7.60
C GLU A 223 -12.32 26.87 -6.96
N GLU A 224 -12.55 25.56 -7.05
CA GLU A 224 -11.61 24.55 -6.56
C GLU A 224 -10.32 24.56 -7.39
N HIS A 225 -10.46 24.59 -8.72
CA HIS A 225 -9.32 24.69 -9.63
C HIS A 225 -8.42 25.88 -9.27
N GLN A 226 -8.99 27.08 -9.08
CA GLN A 226 -8.20 28.23 -8.63
C GLN A 226 -7.58 27.99 -7.24
N ARG A 227 -8.36 27.49 -6.26
CA ARG A 227 -7.90 27.31 -4.88
C ARG A 227 -6.78 26.28 -4.72
N SER A 228 -6.83 25.12 -5.38
CA SER A 228 -5.91 23.98 -5.13
C SER A 228 -5.15 23.47 -6.35
N ILE A 229 -5.74 23.51 -7.55
CA ILE A 229 -5.21 22.78 -8.73
C ILE A 229 -4.34 23.68 -9.63
N CYS A 230 -4.66 24.97 -9.74
CA CYS A 230 -4.04 25.88 -10.70
C CYS A 230 -2.57 26.15 -10.36
N LEU A 231 -1.66 25.66 -11.20
CA LEU A 231 -0.21 25.78 -11.02
C LEU A 231 0.30 27.21 -11.22
N ASN A 232 -0.40 27.99 -12.04
CA ASN A 232 -0.05 29.37 -12.39
C ASN A 232 -0.59 30.41 -11.41
N ARG A 233 -1.36 30.00 -10.39
CA ARG A 233 -1.85 30.95 -9.39
C ARG A 233 -0.77 31.24 -8.35
N THR A 234 -0.61 32.51 -8.01
CA THR A 234 0.28 32.97 -6.94
C THR A 234 -0.16 32.43 -5.58
N THR A 235 0.81 32.03 -4.77
CA THR A 235 0.68 31.49 -3.42
C THR A 235 1.81 32.02 -2.55
N THR A 236 1.57 32.23 -1.26
CA THR A 236 2.60 32.68 -0.32
C THR A 236 3.35 31.49 0.28
N CYS A 237 4.68 31.59 0.36
CA CYS A 237 5.50 30.60 1.05
C CYS A 237 5.29 30.70 2.57
N THR A 238 4.94 29.59 3.22
CA THR A 238 4.66 29.53 4.67
C THR A 238 5.87 29.86 5.56
N LEU A 239 7.10 29.76 5.04
CA LEU A 239 8.32 29.99 5.79
C LEU A 239 8.83 31.43 5.63
N CYS A 240 8.94 31.92 4.39
CA CYS A 240 9.55 33.21 4.06
C CYS A 240 8.55 34.30 3.64
N SER A 241 7.25 34.01 3.59
CA SER A 241 6.17 34.90 3.13
C SER A 241 6.28 35.45 1.70
N ALA A 242 7.24 34.97 0.89
CA ALA A 242 7.36 35.37 -0.51
C ALA A 242 6.17 34.90 -1.36
N GLU A 243 5.71 35.76 -2.27
CA GLU A 243 4.68 35.46 -3.27
C GLU A 243 5.30 34.76 -4.49
N LEU A 244 4.81 33.56 -4.82
CA LEU A 244 5.37 32.67 -5.83
C LEU A 244 4.27 31.89 -6.55
N LEU A 245 4.49 31.52 -7.81
CA LEU A 245 3.59 30.60 -8.51
C LEU A 245 3.53 29.25 -7.77
N ARG A 246 2.35 28.61 -7.72
CA ARG A 246 2.18 27.28 -7.09
C ARG A 246 3.12 26.21 -7.69
N LEU A 247 3.46 26.33 -8.97
CA LEU A 247 4.50 25.54 -9.63
C LEU A 247 5.86 25.65 -8.94
N ASP A 248 6.29 26.88 -8.66
CA ASP A 248 7.62 27.21 -8.14
C ASP A 248 7.72 27.15 -6.61
N LEU A 249 6.61 27.01 -5.89
CA LEU A 249 6.63 26.88 -4.44
C LEU A 249 7.51 25.70 -3.97
N LYS A 250 7.51 24.58 -4.69
CA LYS A 250 8.36 23.40 -4.37
C LYS A 250 9.85 23.64 -4.67
N SER A 251 10.18 24.22 -5.82
CA SER A 251 11.56 24.53 -6.20
C SER A 251 12.13 25.62 -5.27
N HIS A 252 11.33 26.62 -4.91
CA HIS A 252 11.69 27.63 -3.93
C HIS A 252 11.99 27.04 -2.55
N ILE A 253 11.08 26.25 -1.97
CA ILE A 253 11.29 25.64 -0.64
C ILE A 253 12.62 24.86 -0.61
N ASN A 254 12.83 23.99 -1.60
CA ASN A 254 14.00 23.10 -1.66
C ASN A 254 15.32 23.84 -1.97
N ASN A 255 15.31 24.88 -2.81
CA ASN A 255 16.54 25.47 -3.36
C ASN A 255 16.81 26.92 -2.90
N SER A 256 15.77 27.73 -2.72
CA SER A 256 15.89 29.21 -2.64
C SER A 256 15.30 29.83 -1.37
N CYS A 257 14.57 29.07 -0.55
CA CYS A 257 13.93 29.59 0.67
C CYS A 257 14.98 29.83 1.76
N PRO A 258 15.14 31.07 2.28
CA PRO A 258 16.16 31.41 3.27
C PRO A 258 15.89 30.80 4.65
N LYS A 259 14.61 30.63 4.99
CA LYS A 259 14.11 30.06 6.26
C LYS A 259 13.81 28.55 6.19
N TYR A 260 14.15 27.89 5.08
CA TYR A 260 14.06 26.43 5.02
C TYR A 260 15.23 25.83 5.80
N VAL A 261 14.95 24.85 6.66
CA VAL A 261 15.98 24.19 7.47
C VAL A 261 16.74 23.21 6.58
N VAL A 262 18.07 23.37 6.54
CA VAL A 262 18.99 22.51 5.78
C VAL A 262 20.12 22.04 6.69
N SER A 263 20.69 20.89 6.38
CA SER A 263 21.98 20.48 6.96
C SER A 263 23.13 21.17 6.23
N CYS A 264 24.22 21.42 6.96
CA CYS A 264 25.50 21.85 6.40
C CYS A 264 25.96 20.88 5.30
N GLN A 265 26.49 21.39 4.18
CA GLN A 265 27.04 20.58 3.08
C GLN A 265 28.13 19.58 3.54
N GLY A 266 28.81 19.87 4.65
CA GLY A 266 29.75 18.98 5.34
C GLY A 266 29.13 17.78 6.05
N ALA A 267 27.80 17.61 6.04
CA ALA A 267 27.11 16.47 6.64
C ALA A 267 27.57 15.11 6.06
N ILE A 268 27.97 15.09 4.79
CA ILE A 268 28.57 13.91 4.11
C ILE A 268 29.88 13.48 4.81
N VAL A 269 30.63 14.44 5.38
CA VAL A 269 31.88 14.20 6.13
C VAL A 269 31.62 14.10 7.65
N GLY A 270 30.35 14.15 8.09
CA GLY A 270 29.95 13.99 9.49
C GLY A 270 29.59 15.29 10.24
N CYS A 271 29.47 16.44 9.56
CA CYS A 271 28.98 17.66 10.21
C CYS A 271 27.52 17.51 10.67
N LYS A 272 27.26 17.73 11.96
CA LYS A 272 25.91 17.59 12.57
C LYS A 272 25.10 18.89 12.61
N PHE A 273 25.62 19.98 12.02
CA PHE A 273 24.96 21.29 12.06
C PHE A 273 23.80 21.36 11.05
N SER A 274 22.65 21.84 11.52
CA SER A 274 21.42 22.02 10.75
C SER A 274 20.64 23.20 11.30
N SER A 275 20.27 24.15 10.44
CA SER A 275 19.53 25.37 10.81
C SER A 275 18.91 26.01 9.55
N GLU A 276 18.34 27.21 9.65
CA GLU A 276 17.84 27.94 8.48
C GLU A 276 18.95 28.15 7.42
N ARG A 277 18.63 28.01 6.13
CA ARG A 277 19.58 28.17 5.01
C ARG A 277 20.46 29.42 5.13
N ALA A 278 19.91 30.54 5.60
CA ALA A 278 20.68 31.77 5.86
C ALA A 278 21.85 31.56 6.85
N THR A 279 21.59 30.89 7.99
CA THR A 279 22.61 30.63 9.03
C THR A 279 23.53 29.46 8.67
N VAL A 280 23.06 28.50 7.86
CA VAL A 280 23.92 27.43 7.35
C VAL A 280 24.93 27.96 6.33
N LEU A 281 24.55 28.88 5.44
CA LEU A 281 25.48 29.50 4.49
C LEU A 281 26.60 30.28 5.19
N GLU A 282 26.30 30.95 6.31
CA GLU A 282 27.31 31.58 7.16
C GLU A 282 28.24 30.53 7.80
N HIS A 283 27.67 29.48 8.40
CA HIS A 283 28.42 28.36 8.99
C HIS A 283 29.32 27.64 7.96
N GLU A 284 28.90 27.47 6.71
CA GLU A 284 29.69 26.79 5.67
C GLU A 284 31.01 27.50 5.36
N THR A 285 31.12 28.81 5.59
CA THR A 285 32.40 29.55 5.45
C THR A 285 33.42 29.25 6.54
N THR A 286 32.96 28.79 7.72
CA THR A 286 33.80 28.47 8.89
C THR A 286 33.95 26.98 9.13
N CYS A 287 33.12 26.14 8.50
CA CYS A 287 33.08 24.71 8.70
C CYS A 287 34.11 23.97 7.83
N ALA A 288 35.21 23.52 8.45
CA ALA A 288 36.23 22.70 7.78
C ALA A 288 35.64 21.44 7.07
N MET A 289 34.58 20.86 7.61
CA MET A 289 33.89 19.72 6.98
C MET A 289 33.12 20.12 5.71
N ALA A 290 32.60 21.35 5.62
CA ALA A 290 31.98 21.86 4.40
C ALA A 290 33.03 22.17 3.32
N ILE A 291 34.17 22.74 3.72
CA ILE A 291 35.29 23.05 2.82
C ILE A 291 35.85 21.77 2.17
N MET A 292 35.91 20.65 2.91
CA MET A 292 36.34 19.36 2.35
C MET A 292 35.24 18.58 1.59
N ALA A 293 33.97 18.89 1.82
CA ALA A 293 32.83 18.19 1.20
C ALA A 293 32.89 18.06 -0.34
N PRO A 294 33.28 19.09 -1.14
CA PRO A 294 33.39 18.92 -2.60
C PRO A 294 34.42 17.87 -3.00
N HIS A 295 35.57 17.79 -2.33
CA HIS A 295 36.59 16.78 -2.62
C HIS A 295 36.13 15.37 -2.25
N PHE A 296 35.42 15.20 -1.13
CA PHE A 296 34.81 13.91 -0.78
C PHE A 296 33.71 13.49 -1.77
N ARG A 297 32.89 14.43 -2.28
CA ARG A 297 31.91 14.16 -3.35
C ARG A 297 32.59 13.72 -4.65
N GLU A 298 33.68 14.38 -5.05
CA GLU A 298 34.44 14.02 -6.24
C GLU A 298 35.13 12.64 -6.10
N GLN A 299 35.72 12.36 -4.94
CA GLN A 299 36.30 11.05 -4.64
C GLN A 299 35.23 9.94 -4.67
N GLN A 300 34.06 10.17 -4.09
CA GLN A 300 32.93 9.25 -4.12
C GLN A 300 32.46 8.97 -5.57
N ALA A 301 32.23 10.02 -6.36
CA ALA A 301 31.84 9.90 -7.78
C ALA A 301 32.94 9.26 -8.67
N LYS A 302 34.20 9.24 -8.22
CA LYS A 302 35.31 8.53 -8.85
C LYS A 302 35.33 7.04 -8.46
N LEU A 303 35.00 6.70 -7.21
CA LEU A 303 34.83 5.32 -6.75
C LEU A 303 33.64 4.66 -7.47
N GLU A 304 32.47 5.29 -7.48
CA GLU A 304 31.26 4.81 -8.17
C GLU A 304 31.50 4.60 -9.67
N ARG A 305 32.22 5.50 -10.34
CA ARG A 305 32.61 5.35 -11.75
C ARG A 305 33.59 4.20 -11.99
N ASN A 306 34.47 3.89 -11.03
CA ASN A 306 35.37 2.75 -11.12
C ASN A 306 34.62 1.43 -10.88
N GLU A 307 33.72 1.40 -9.88
CA GLU A 307 32.86 0.25 -9.57
C GLU A 307 31.96 -0.10 -10.77
N ALA A 308 31.27 0.88 -11.35
CA ALA A 308 30.46 0.71 -12.57
C ALA A 308 31.28 0.33 -13.82
N ARG A 309 32.62 0.44 -13.79
CA ARG A 309 33.53 -0.08 -14.82
C ARG A 309 34.00 -1.50 -14.53
N LEU A 310 34.11 -1.89 -13.26
CA LEU A 310 34.48 -3.25 -12.84
C LEU A 310 33.29 -4.21 -12.91
N GLU A 311 32.08 -3.76 -12.62
CA GLU A 311 30.86 -4.57 -12.56
C GLU A 311 30.54 -5.30 -13.90
N PRO A 312 30.67 -4.68 -15.09
CA PRO A 312 30.57 -5.40 -16.37
C PRO A 312 31.75 -6.33 -16.69
N LEU A 313 32.92 -6.13 -16.05
CA LEU A 313 34.08 -7.00 -16.21
C LEU A 313 33.95 -8.25 -15.33
N SER A 314 33.52 -8.09 -14.08
CA SER A 314 33.14 -9.17 -13.17
C SER A 314 32.06 -10.06 -13.80
N ARG A 315 30.99 -9.47 -14.36
CA ARG A 315 29.97 -10.23 -15.11
C ARG A 315 30.52 -11.03 -16.29
N LYS A 316 31.55 -10.53 -17.00
CA LYS A 316 32.22 -11.29 -18.07
C LYS A 316 33.08 -12.43 -17.54
N VAL A 317 33.77 -12.22 -16.42
CA VAL A 317 34.58 -13.26 -15.76
C VAL A 317 33.66 -14.40 -15.30
N GLY A 318 32.56 -14.10 -14.61
CA GLY A 318 31.58 -15.12 -14.20
C GLY A 318 31.02 -15.94 -15.37
N ILE A 319 30.65 -15.31 -16.49
CA ILE A 319 30.18 -16.03 -17.70
C ILE A 319 31.28 -16.96 -18.28
N LEU A 320 32.55 -16.59 -18.19
CA LEU A 320 33.66 -17.43 -18.62
C LEU A 320 33.94 -18.57 -17.63
N GLU A 321 33.81 -18.31 -16.32
CA GLU A 321 33.95 -19.32 -15.25
C GLU A 321 32.81 -20.34 -15.30
N ASP A 322 31.56 -19.91 -15.49
CA ASP A 322 30.40 -20.77 -15.76
C ASP A 322 30.62 -21.60 -17.03
N GLY A 323 31.14 -20.98 -18.10
CA GLY A 323 31.46 -21.66 -19.36
C GLY A 323 32.52 -22.75 -19.17
N LEU A 324 33.61 -22.45 -18.45
CA LEU A 324 34.67 -23.41 -18.14
C LEU A 324 34.19 -24.51 -17.20
N SER A 325 33.35 -24.20 -16.21
CA SER A 325 32.76 -25.19 -15.29
C SER A 325 31.82 -26.14 -16.03
N ASN A 326 31.01 -25.64 -16.96
CA ASN A 326 30.19 -26.48 -17.83
C ASN A 326 31.05 -27.38 -18.74
N ILE A 327 32.11 -26.84 -19.36
CA ILE A 327 33.04 -27.64 -20.17
C ILE A 327 33.71 -28.73 -19.32
N THR A 328 34.18 -28.41 -18.11
CA THR A 328 34.74 -29.38 -17.17
C THR A 328 33.74 -30.47 -16.79
N ASN A 329 32.46 -30.12 -16.56
CA ASN A 329 31.39 -31.08 -16.28
C ASN A 329 31.04 -31.97 -17.49
N TYR A 330 31.23 -31.49 -18.73
CA TYR A 330 31.09 -32.30 -19.95
C TYR A 330 32.29 -33.22 -20.18
N LEU A 331 33.51 -32.80 -19.82
CA LEU A 331 34.74 -33.60 -19.95
C LEU A 331 34.91 -34.61 -18.81
N TYR A 332 34.40 -34.29 -17.62
CA TYR A 332 34.36 -35.17 -16.44
C TYR A 332 32.93 -35.23 -15.87
N PRO A 333 32.00 -35.94 -16.55
CA PRO A 333 30.69 -36.22 -15.99
C PRO A 333 30.84 -37.00 -14.69
N SER A 334 30.26 -36.49 -13.59
CA SER A 334 30.32 -37.14 -12.28
C SER A 334 29.38 -38.36 -12.23
N ASN A 335 29.79 -39.45 -12.87
CA ASN A 335 29.15 -40.76 -12.72
C ASN A 335 29.34 -41.26 -11.30
N GLY A 336 28.31 -41.12 -10.47
CA GLY A 336 28.18 -41.91 -9.25
C GLY A 336 28.15 -43.39 -9.63
N ASN A 337 29.05 -44.17 -9.03
CA ASN A 337 29.43 -45.53 -9.45
C ASN A 337 30.07 -45.63 -10.85
N ASP A 338 31.37 -45.40 -10.93
CA ASP A 338 32.27 -46.52 -11.25
C ASP A 338 33.59 -46.41 -10.48
N SER A 339 34.08 -47.53 -9.94
CA SER A 339 35.24 -47.59 -9.06
C SER A 339 36.42 -48.29 -9.74
N SER A 340 36.89 -47.73 -10.86
CA SER A 340 37.82 -48.46 -11.74
C SER A 340 38.75 -47.60 -12.64
N PHE A 341 39.26 -46.44 -12.19
CA PHE A 341 40.44 -45.80 -12.82
C PHE A 341 41.43 -45.23 -11.78
N PRO A 342 42.72 -45.61 -11.81
CA PRO A 342 43.75 -45.03 -10.95
C PRO A 342 44.22 -43.69 -11.51
N VAL A 343 44.01 -42.60 -10.75
CA VAL A 343 44.75 -41.36 -10.96
C VAL A 343 46.16 -41.56 -10.42
N THR A 344 47.11 -41.86 -11.30
CA THR A 344 48.53 -41.96 -10.95
C THR A 344 49.06 -40.57 -10.60
N ASN A 345 49.27 -40.33 -9.31
CA ASN A 345 49.80 -39.08 -8.78
C ASN A 345 51.29 -38.96 -9.20
N PRO A 346 51.71 -37.94 -9.99
CA PRO A 346 53.02 -37.93 -10.65
C PRO A 346 54.17 -37.49 -9.72
N LEU A 347 54.13 -37.93 -8.46
CA LEU A 347 55.12 -37.69 -7.40
C LEU A 347 55.42 -38.93 -6.55
N ASP A 348 55.08 -40.13 -7.05
CA ASP A 348 55.53 -41.40 -6.47
C ASP A 348 56.62 -42.03 -7.36
N ALA A 349 57.75 -42.41 -6.76
CA ALA A 349 59.02 -42.60 -7.47
C ALA A 349 59.61 -44.00 -7.24
N ASN A 350 58.91 -45.05 -7.69
CA ASN A 350 59.38 -46.44 -7.51
C ASN A 350 58.96 -47.49 -8.56
N ASP A 351 58.18 -47.16 -9.59
CA ASP A 351 57.86 -48.11 -10.67
C ASP A 351 58.57 -47.75 -11.97
N ALA A 352 59.42 -48.67 -12.44
CA ALA A 352 60.18 -48.53 -13.68
C ALA A 352 60.27 -49.88 -14.42
N ASP A 353 59.70 -49.95 -15.62
CA ASP A 353 60.34 -50.55 -16.81
C ASP A 353 59.56 -50.19 -18.09
N PRO A 354 60.15 -50.29 -19.30
CA PRO A 354 59.86 -49.30 -20.36
C PRO A 354 59.53 -49.91 -21.73
N GLN A 355 58.33 -49.63 -22.28
CA GLN A 355 58.05 -50.02 -23.68
C GLN A 355 56.99 -49.18 -24.41
N ALA A 356 57.29 -48.96 -25.71
CA ALA A 356 56.43 -48.39 -26.77
C ALA A 356 56.16 -46.86 -26.71
N PRO A 357 55.98 -46.19 -27.88
CA PRO A 357 56.63 -44.88 -28.07
C PRO A 357 55.70 -43.71 -28.45
N THR A 358 56.11 -42.51 -28.05
CA THR A 358 55.49 -41.22 -28.43
C THR A 358 55.97 -40.75 -29.80
N PRO A 359 55.09 -40.34 -30.73
CA PRO A 359 55.49 -39.76 -32.02
C PRO A 359 55.84 -38.27 -31.91
N ASP A 360 57.11 -37.93 -32.09
CA ASP A 360 57.62 -36.53 -32.11
C ASP A 360 57.07 -35.73 -33.31
N PHE A 361 56.23 -34.73 -33.06
CA PHE A 361 55.72 -33.82 -34.10
C PHE A 361 56.65 -32.61 -34.30
N ARG A 362 57.84 -32.83 -34.88
CA ARG A 362 58.78 -31.76 -35.22
C ARG A 362 58.36 -30.99 -36.48
N LEU A 363 58.30 -29.66 -36.37
CA LEU A 363 58.16 -28.75 -37.52
C LEU A 363 59.55 -28.44 -38.16
N PRO A 364 59.63 -28.14 -39.47
CA PRO A 364 60.90 -27.90 -40.16
C PRO A 364 61.56 -26.55 -39.81
N PRO A 365 62.89 -26.42 -39.94
CA PRO A 365 63.60 -25.16 -39.71
C PRO A 365 63.34 -24.13 -40.80
N ALA A 366 63.27 -22.84 -40.43
CA ALA A 366 63.12 -21.73 -41.36
C ALA A 366 64.45 -21.39 -42.06
N SER A 367 64.39 -21.13 -43.38
CA SER A 367 65.54 -20.82 -44.22
C SER A 367 66.01 -19.37 -44.05
N PHE A 368 67.26 -19.16 -43.61
CA PHE A 368 67.89 -17.84 -43.61
C PHE A 368 68.66 -17.56 -44.92
N PRO A 369 68.49 -16.38 -45.55
CA PRO A 369 69.45 -15.88 -46.53
C PRO A 369 70.72 -15.33 -45.84
N PRO A 370 71.88 -15.30 -46.52
CA PRO A 370 73.15 -14.90 -45.90
C PRO A 370 73.31 -13.38 -45.72
N VAL A 371 74.09 -12.99 -44.71
CA VAL A 371 74.41 -11.61 -44.36
C VAL A 371 75.71 -11.15 -45.02
N THR A 372 75.76 -9.89 -45.49
CA THR A 372 76.99 -9.19 -45.89
C THR A 372 77.63 -8.46 -44.70
N PRO A 373 78.97 -8.45 -44.56
CA PRO A 373 79.62 -7.97 -43.34
C PRO A 373 79.74 -6.43 -43.28
N GLY A 374 79.55 -5.86 -42.08
CA GLY A 374 79.66 -4.42 -41.83
C GLY A 374 79.86 -4.06 -40.35
N ALA A 375 81.13 -4.07 -39.92
CA ALA A 375 81.74 -3.32 -38.80
C ALA A 375 81.14 -3.29 -37.36
N GLU A 376 82.03 -3.61 -36.41
CA GLU A 376 82.19 -3.00 -35.06
C GLU A 376 81.34 -3.40 -33.83
N SER A 377 82.10 -3.73 -32.76
CA SER A 377 81.78 -3.75 -31.32
C SER A 377 80.94 -4.89 -30.69
N THR A 378 81.60 -5.65 -29.82
CA THR A 378 81.07 -6.48 -28.73
C THR A 378 80.74 -5.63 -27.49
N PRO A 379 80.04 -6.13 -26.44
CA PRO A 379 79.61 -7.52 -26.19
C PRO A 379 78.09 -7.73 -26.16
N ALA A 380 77.65 -8.98 -26.31
CA ALA A 380 76.24 -9.35 -26.28
C ALA A 380 75.70 -9.52 -24.85
N GLN A 381 74.58 -8.87 -24.56
CA GLN A 381 73.55 -9.39 -23.65
C GLN A 381 72.31 -9.78 -24.47
N PRO A 382 71.59 -10.85 -24.10
CA PRO A 382 70.32 -11.18 -24.76
C PRO A 382 69.26 -10.10 -24.42
N PRO A 383 68.54 -9.53 -25.41
CA PRO A 383 67.69 -8.35 -25.19
C PRO A 383 66.29 -8.65 -24.62
N PHE A 384 66.01 -9.90 -24.22
CA PHE A 384 64.68 -10.37 -23.84
C PHE A 384 64.66 -11.02 -22.45
N ASP A 385 64.74 -10.20 -21.40
CA ASP A 385 64.47 -10.67 -20.04
C ASP A 385 63.84 -9.57 -19.16
N SER A 386 64.48 -8.39 -19.08
CA SER A 386 64.12 -7.31 -18.13
C SER A 386 62.63 -6.93 -18.08
N HIS A 387 61.97 -6.77 -19.24
CA HIS A 387 60.54 -6.40 -19.28
C HIS A 387 59.61 -7.57 -18.93
N VAL A 388 59.94 -8.79 -19.39
CA VAL A 388 59.13 -9.99 -19.12
C VAL A 388 59.25 -10.39 -17.65
N HIS A 389 60.47 -10.38 -17.11
CA HIS A 389 60.74 -10.62 -15.69
C HIS A 389 60.05 -9.59 -14.78
N HIS A 390 60.00 -8.32 -15.19
CA HIS A 390 59.27 -7.28 -14.46
C HIS A 390 57.75 -7.52 -14.47
N LEU A 391 57.16 -7.90 -15.61
CA LEU A 391 55.74 -8.25 -15.71
C LEU A 391 55.39 -9.49 -14.89
N LEU A 392 56.25 -10.51 -14.87
CA LEU A 392 56.08 -11.69 -14.02
C LEU A 392 56.17 -11.34 -12.53
N THR A 393 57.13 -10.50 -12.14
CA THR A 393 57.28 -10.01 -10.76
C THR A 393 56.04 -9.23 -10.30
N LEU A 394 55.48 -8.36 -11.16
CA LEU A 394 54.22 -7.66 -10.89
C LEU A 394 53.03 -8.61 -10.77
N HIS A 395 52.97 -9.65 -11.61
CA HIS A 395 51.89 -10.63 -11.58
C HIS A 395 51.95 -11.51 -10.31
N ASP A 396 53.15 -11.90 -9.88
CA ASP A 396 53.35 -12.64 -8.63
C ASP A 396 53.12 -11.76 -7.39
N SER A 397 53.49 -10.46 -7.41
CA SER A 397 53.17 -9.54 -6.32
C SER A 397 51.66 -9.32 -6.20
N LEU A 398 50.96 -9.16 -7.32
CA LEU A 398 49.49 -9.08 -7.35
C LEU A 398 48.85 -10.37 -6.83
N ARG A 399 49.36 -11.56 -7.21
CA ARG A 399 48.85 -12.83 -6.68
C ARG A 399 49.06 -12.92 -5.16
N ALA A 400 50.22 -12.49 -4.66
CA ALA A 400 50.51 -12.43 -3.23
C ALA A 400 49.65 -11.39 -2.47
N GLU A 401 49.24 -10.29 -3.11
CA GLU A 401 48.27 -9.35 -2.54
C GLU A 401 46.85 -9.94 -2.50
N VAL A 402 46.39 -10.56 -3.58
CA VAL A 402 45.09 -11.25 -3.62
C VAL A 402 45.01 -12.36 -2.56
N SER A 403 46.04 -13.21 -2.42
CA SER A 403 46.07 -14.23 -1.35
C SER A 403 46.10 -13.62 0.06
N ARG A 404 46.78 -12.49 0.28
CA ARG A 404 46.76 -11.79 1.58
C ARG A 404 45.38 -11.20 1.89
N ILE A 405 44.71 -10.61 0.89
CA ILE A 405 43.35 -10.08 1.04
C ILE A 405 42.35 -11.21 1.30
N ALA A 406 42.45 -12.33 0.58
CA ALA A 406 41.61 -13.51 0.80
C ALA A 406 41.75 -14.08 2.23
N ASN A 407 42.99 -14.21 2.73
CA ASN A 407 43.26 -14.68 4.08
C ASN A 407 42.79 -13.68 5.16
N ALA A 408 42.87 -12.37 4.90
CA ALA A 408 42.34 -11.35 5.79
C ALA A 408 40.79 -11.36 5.81
N LEU A 409 40.16 -11.65 4.68
CA LEU A 409 38.70 -11.75 4.56
C LEU A 409 38.15 -12.97 5.31
N THR A 410 38.82 -14.12 5.24
CA THR A 410 38.39 -15.34 5.96
C THR A 410 38.61 -15.26 7.47
N ASP A 411 39.68 -14.61 7.93
CA ASP A 411 39.86 -14.29 9.36
C ASP A 411 38.79 -13.29 9.85
N LEU A 412 38.47 -12.27 9.06
CA LEU A 412 37.41 -11.31 9.39
C LEU A 412 36.03 -11.98 9.45
N ASP A 413 35.68 -12.79 8.44
CA ASP A 413 34.43 -13.57 8.41
C ASP A 413 34.33 -14.53 9.60
N GLY A 414 35.41 -15.25 9.92
CA GLY A 414 35.49 -16.11 11.11
C GLY A 414 35.23 -15.35 12.42
N ARG A 415 35.77 -14.13 12.54
CA ARG A 415 35.54 -13.24 13.70
C ARG A 415 34.10 -12.72 13.74
N THR A 416 33.51 -12.29 12.62
CA THR A 416 32.12 -11.82 12.59
C THR A 416 31.13 -12.94 12.88
N ASN A 417 31.34 -14.14 12.32
CA ASN A 417 30.51 -15.30 12.60
C ASN A 417 30.63 -15.72 14.06
N MET A 418 31.83 -15.71 14.65
CA MET A 418 32.03 -15.95 16.09
C MET A 418 31.34 -14.89 16.95
N MET A 419 31.39 -13.61 16.57
CA MET A 419 30.68 -12.53 17.28
C MET A 419 29.16 -12.73 17.24
N ILE A 420 28.59 -12.99 16.07
CA ILE A 420 27.16 -13.25 15.86
C ILE A 420 26.70 -14.49 16.66
N ILE A 421 27.50 -15.56 16.67
CA ILE A 421 27.20 -16.77 17.47
C ILE A 421 27.13 -16.43 18.96
N ASN A 422 28.12 -15.71 19.50
CA ASN A 422 28.17 -15.31 20.91
C ASN A 422 27.01 -14.37 21.31
N GLU A 423 26.66 -13.41 20.45
CA GLU A 423 25.51 -12.52 20.67
C GLU A 423 24.18 -13.29 20.60
N SER A 424 24.03 -14.20 19.62
CA SER A 424 22.85 -15.07 19.53
C SER A 424 22.71 -15.98 20.75
N GLN A 425 23.82 -16.40 21.36
CA GLN A 425 23.81 -17.25 22.55
C GLN A 425 23.38 -16.46 23.78
N ARG A 426 23.94 -15.26 23.98
CA ARG A 426 23.50 -14.33 25.01
C ARG A 426 21.99 -14.05 24.93
N ALA A 427 21.48 -13.75 23.73
CA ALA A 427 20.06 -13.49 23.51
C ALA A 427 19.17 -14.72 23.80
N LYS A 428 19.62 -15.94 23.49
CA LYS A 428 18.93 -17.19 23.87
C LYS A 428 18.91 -17.37 25.38
N ASP A 429 20.02 -17.14 26.06
CA ASP A 429 20.13 -17.28 27.51
C ASP A 429 19.24 -16.26 28.24
N GLU A 430 19.21 -15.00 27.78
CA GLU A 430 18.29 -13.97 28.28
C GLU A 430 16.81 -14.36 28.05
N MET A 431 16.47 -14.89 26.87
CA MET A 431 15.13 -15.40 26.57
C MET A 431 14.73 -16.58 27.47
N LEU A 432 15.66 -17.49 27.81
CA LEU A 432 15.41 -18.59 28.74
C LEU A 432 15.13 -18.09 30.16
N HIS A 433 15.88 -17.09 30.65
CA HIS A 433 15.62 -16.45 31.94
C HIS A 433 14.26 -15.73 31.96
N ALA A 434 13.90 -15.01 30.89
CA ALA A 434 12.59 -14.36 30.76
C ALA A 434 11.44 -15.38 30.77
N ASN A 435 11.58 -16.50 30.06
CA ASN A 435 10.59 -17.57 30.04
C ASN A 435 10.43 -18.24 31.42
N ALA A 436 11.54 -18.46 32.15
CA ALA A 436 11.50 -18.96 33.51
C ALA A 436 10.76 -18.00 34.47
N ALA A 437 11.00 -16.69 34.35
CA ALA A 437 10.29 -15.67 35.11
C ALA A 437 8.78 -15.64 34.78
N ILE A 438 8.41 -15.74 33.50
CA ILE A 438 7.00 -15.83 33.06
C ILE A 438 6.33 -17.09 33.61
N SER A 439 7.03 -18.23 33.61
CA SER A 439 6.54 -19.48 34.22
C SER A 439 6.30 -19.33 35.72
N SER A 440 7.22 -18.69 36.45
CA SER A 440 7.07 -18.38 37.87
C SER A 440 5.87 -17.44 38.13
N MET A 441 5.72 -16.36 37.36
CA MET A 441 4.56 -15.46 37.46
C MET A 441 3.24 -16.19 37.16
N ARG A 442 3.22 -17.09 36.18
CA ARG A 442 2.05 -17.94 35.87
C ARG A 442 1.70 -18.87 37.03
N MET A 443 2.68 -19.48 37.69
CA MET A 443 2.47 -20.31 38.88
C MET A 443 1.91 -19.49 40.06
N HIS A 444 2.46 -18.29 40.32
CA HIS A 444 1.93 -17.40 41.36
C HIS A 444 0.50 -16.93 41.05
N LEU A 445 0.20 -16.58 39.80
CA LEU A 445 -1.15 -16.20 39.37
C LEU A 445 -2.12 -17.37 39.51
N GLN A 446 -1.73 -18.58 39.11
CA GLN A 446 -2.56 -19.78 39.25
C GLN A 446 -2.78 -20.19 40.72
N TRP A 447 -1.81 -19.92 41.60
CA TRP A 447 -1.97 -20.07 43.05
C TRP A 447 -2.96 -19.05 43.62
N LEU A 448 -2.84 -17.76 43.25
CA LEU A 448 -3.77 -16.70 43.67
C LEU A 448 -5.21 -16.94 43.18
N VAL A 449 -5.37 -17.39 41.93
CA VAL A 449 -6.68 -17.78 41.36
C VAL A 449 -7.25 -18.98 42.11
N SER A 450 -6.45 -20.02 42.38
CA SER A 450 -6.90 -21.17 43.20
C SER A 450 -7.28 -20.76 44.62
N ALA A 451 -6.49 -19.90 45.27
CA ALA A 451 -6.72 -19.42 46.63
C ALA A 451 -8.02 -18.59 46.74
N THR A 452 -8.26 -17.69 45.78
CA THR A 452 -9.50 -16.89 45.73
C THR A 452 -10.73 -17.74 45.39
N ILE A 453 -10.61 -18.76 44.54
CA ILE A 453 -11.66 -19.75 44.30
C ILE A 453 -11.97 -20.53 45.60
N HIS A 454 -10.95 -21.00 46.34
CA HIS A 454 -11.15 -21.71 47.61
C HIS A 454 -11.74 -20.83 48.72
N GLN A 455 -11.37 -19.55 48.80
CA GLN A 455 -12.03 -18.60 49.70
C GLN A 455 -13.51 -18.43 49.33
N ARG A 456 -13.83 -18.33 48.03
CA ARG A 456 -15.20 -18.20 47.54
C ARG A 456 -16.03 -19.49 47.74
N SER A 457 -15.43 -20.68 47.63
CA SER A 457 -16.14 -21.93 47.94
C SER A 457 -16.38 -22.12 49.44
N ASN A 458 -15.44 -21.71 50.30
CA ASN A 458 -15.66 -21.72 51.76
C ASN A 458 -16.69 -20.67 52.21
N SER A 459 -16.80 -19.52 51.52
CA SER A 459 -17.83 -18.53 51.84
C SER A 459 -19.24 -19.02 51.46
N THR A 460 -19.40 -19.75 50.35
CA THR A 460 -20.69 -20.36 49.99
C THR A 460 -21.02 -21.59 50.86
N ALA A 461 -20.03 -22.39 51.25
CA ALA A 461 -20.25 -23.55 52.15
C ALA A 461 -20.75 -23.15 53.56
N ARG A 462 -20.49 -21.91 54.00
CA ARG A 462 -21.00 -21.38 55.29
C ARG A 462 -22.42 -20.82 55.25
N ALA A 463 -23.07 -20.78 54.08
CA ALA A 463 -24.38 -20.15 53.89
C ALA A 463 -25.58 -21.13 53.89
N SER A 464 -25.34 -22.44 53.92
CA SER A 464 -26.38 -23.47 53.77
C SER A 464 -26.19 -24.63 54.76
N GLY A 465 -27.27 -25.06 55.43
CA GLY A 465 -27.32 -26.37 56.10
C GLY A 465 -27.51 -26.37 57.63
N SER A 466 -28.59 -25.78 58.14
CA SER A 466 -29.08 -26.05 59.50
C SER A 466 -30.48 -26.66 59.46
N THR A 467 -30.60 -27.98 59.66
CA THR A 467 -31.80 -28.66 60.20
C THR A 467 -31.55 -30.16 60.48
N THR A 468 -31.82 -30.56 61.74
CA THR A 468 -32.42 -31.85 62.18
C THR A 468 -31.89 -33.23 61.72
N ALA A 469 -31.11 -33.85 62.61
CA ALA A 469 -31.48 -35.02 63.44
C ALA A 469 -31.51 -36.50 62.92
N THR A 470 -31.20 -37.39 63.89
CA THR A 470 -31.59 -38.81 64.10
C THR A 470 -30.92 -39.99 63.34
N ALA A 471 -30.09 -40.71 64.12
CA ALA A 471 -30.18 -42.16 64.41
C ALA A 471 -29.60 -43.25 63.46
N SER A 472 -28.35 -43.64 63.77
CA SER A 472 -27.93 -45.00 64.23
C SER A 472 -27.96 -46.25 63.33
N GLY A 473 -26.76 -46.87 63.21
CA GLY A 473 -26.53 -48.32 63.03
C GLY A 473 -25.85 -48.73 61.70
N SER A 474 -25.01 -49.77 61.59
CA SER A 474 -24.09 -50.48 62.53
C SER A 474 -23.42 -51.66 61.79
N SER A 475 -22.12 -51.94 62.04
CA SER A 475 -21.35 -53.13 61.58
C SER A 475 -21.07 -53.26 60.06
N GLU A 476 -19.81 -53.40 59.58
CA GLU A 476 -18.93 -54.62 59.45
C GLU A 476 -19.34 -55.59 58.30
N THR A 477 -18.47 -56.28 57.55
CA THR A 477 -16.98 -56.34 57.39
C THR A 477 -16.57 -56.97 56.04
N ARG A 478 -15.30 -56.80 55.59
CA ARG A 478 -14.55 -57.53 54.51
C ARG A 478 -15.11 -57.42 53.07
N ALA A 479 -14.38 -57.17 51.97
CA ALA A 479 -13.00 -57.42 51.50
C ALA A 479 -12.72 -58.82 50.91
N THR A 480 -12.37 -58.91 49.60
CA THR A 480 -11.04 -59.35 49.03
C THR A 480 -11.03 -59.61 47.50
N GLY A 481 -9.94 -59.23 46.81
CA GLY A 481 -9.39 -59.85 45.57
C GLY A 481 -9.99 -59.48 44.19
N SER A 482 -9.32 -59.69 43.03
CA SER A 482 -7.87 -59.91 42.76
C SER A 482 -7.50 -59.77 41.24
N ARG A 483 -6.19 -59.73 40.93
CA ARG A 483 -5.51 -59.58 39.58
C ARG A 483 -5.62 -60.85 38.68
N PRO A 484 -5.17 -60.95 37.38
CA PRO A 484 -4.16 -60.16 36.61
C PRO A 484 -4.47 -59.87 35.09
N GLY A 485 -3.45 -59.48 34.28
CA GLY A 485 -3.47 -59.30 32.77
C GLY A 485 -2.56 -60.32 32.03
N PRO A 486 -1.95 -60.08 30.82
CA PRO A 486 -1.86 -58.85 29.97
C PRO A 486 -1.90 -59.03 28.39
N SER A 487 -1.66 -57.93 27.63
CA SER A 487 -1.00 -57.80 26.29
C SER A 487 -1.64 -58.13 24.90
N THR A 488 -1.71 -57.09 24.02
CA THR A 488 -1.46 -57.04 22.52
C THR A 488 -2.41 -57.76 21.51
N MET A 489 -2.60 -57.41 20.21
CA MET A 489 -2.01 -56.45 19.20
C MET A 489 -3.05 -55.91 18.14
N PHE A 490 -2.76 -54.73 17.55
CA PHE A 490 -3.08 -54.16 16.19
C PHE A 490 -4.41 -54.37 15.40
N GLN A 491 -5.04 -53.25 14.95
CA GLN A 491 -5.19 -52.83 13.52
C GLN A 491 -5.77 -51.38 13.36
N GLY A 492 -5.66 -50.76 12.17
CA GLY A 492 -6.26 -49.44 11.77
C GLY A 492 -7.38 -49.59 10.71
N PRO A 493 -7.68 -48.65 9.76
CA PRO A 493 -7.00 -47.37 9.43
C PRO A 493 -7.90 -46.15 8.93
N PHE A 494 -7.27 -44.98 8.62
CA PHE A 494 -7.68 -43.88 7.68
C PHE A 494 -9.00 -43.08 7.92
N ARG A 495 -9.27 -41.84 7.46
CA ARG A 495 -8.62 -40.63 6.79
C ARG A 495 -9.54 -39.39 7.13
N ARG A 496 -9.36 -38.09 6.83
CA ARG A 496 -8.59 -37.18 5.90
C ARG A 496 -7.81 -36.11 6.74
N LEU A 497 -7.12 -35.01 6.31
CA LEU A 497 -7.10 -34.03 5.19
C LEU A 497 -8.26 -32.97 5.21
N SER A 498 -8.10 -31.66 4.95
CA SER A 498 -7.01 -30.81 4.36
C SER A 498 -7.00 -29.37 4.97
N ASP A 499 -6.13 -28.40 4.63
CA ASP A 499 -4.66 -28.30 4.38
C ASP A 499 -4.30 -26.82 4.00
N SER A 500 -3.01 -26.47 3.82
CA SER A 500 -2.42 -25.19 3.32
C SER A 500 -2.16 -24.09 4.39
N ASN A 501 -1.04 -23.35 4.42
CA ASN A 501 0.08 -23.27 3.46
C ASN A 501 1.40 -22.82 4.13
N ARG A 502 2.48 -23.60 4.02
CA ARG A 502 3.86 -23.08 3.99
C ARG A 502 4.79 -24.11 3.35
N GLN A 503 5.38 -23.77 2.21
CA GLN A 503 6.44 -24.56 1.57
C GLN A 503 7.80 -24.00 1.98
N ASP A 504 8.71 -24.86 2.42
CA ASP A 504 10.13 -24.56 2.44
C ASP A 504 10.71 -24.77 1.04
N THR A 505 11.46 -23.80 0.53
CA THR A 505 12.42 -24.02 -0.55
C THR A 505 13.82 -24.07 0.03
N LYS A 506 14.52 -25.19 -0.20
CA LYS A 506 15.95 -25.30 0.10
C LYS A 506 16.73 -24.22 -0.65
N LEU A 507 17.56 -23.48 0.08
CA LEU A 507 19.02 -23.60 -0.03
C LEU A 507 19.63 -23.30 1.34
#